data_AF-A0AAV3Y268-F1
#
_entry.id   AF-A0AAV3Y268-F1
#
_cell.length_a   1.000
_cell.length_b   1.000
_cell.length_c   1.000
_cell.angle_alpha   90.00
_cell.angle_beta   90.00
_cell.angle_gamma   90.00
#
_symmetry.space_group_name_H-M   'P 1'
#
loop_
_entity.id
_entity.type
_entity.pdbx_description
1 polymer ?
#
loop_
_entity_poly.entity_id
_entity_poly.type
_entity_poly.pdbx_seq_one_letter_code
_entity_poly.pdbx_strand_id
1 'polypeptide(L)'
;MWFIRRMMRISWTEKKSNELVLKEANLERSLIKTIRQRQPQFLGHMCRHKGLEHLAITGKIEDRRSRGRQKITFIENLKPWAIGKGRNNDFIRLTETRYEWSNMIANVCSRQGT
;
A
#
# COMPACT_ATOMS: atom_id res chain seq x y z
N MET A 1 2.99 -0.28 20.02
CA MET A 1 3.38 0.77 20.98
C MET A 1 3.52 0.25 22.40
N TRP A 2 2.60 -0.61 22.85
CA TRP A 2 2.66 -1.28 24.16
C TRP A 2 3.99 -2.00 24.43
N PHE A 3 4.47 -2.83 23.49
CA PHE A 3 5.74 -3.55 23.64
C PHE A 3 6.94 -2.63 23.92
N ILE A 4 7.08 -1.56 23.12
CA ILE A 4 8.15 -0.55 23.28
C ILE A 4 8.04 0.14 24.64
N ARG A 5 6.84 0.58 25.03
CA ARG A 5 6.62 1.22 26.35
C ARG A 5 6.95 0.30 27.51
N ARG A 6 6.63 -1.00 27.39
CA ARG A 6 6.97 -2.00 28.41
C ARG A 6 8.47 -2.24 28.50
N MET A 7 9.16 -2.33 27.36
CA MET A 7 10.62 -2.51 27.30
C MET A 7 11.37 -1.30 27.88
N MET A 8 10.92 -0.08 27.59
CA MET A 8 11.49 1.16 28.13
C MET A 8 10.94 1.56 29.50
N ARG A 9 10.10 0.71 30.12
CA ARG A 9 9.47 0.94 31.43
C ARG A 9 8.72 2.27 31.56
N ILE A 10 8.13 2.75 30.46
CA ILE A 10 7.37 4.01 30.44
C ILE A 10 6.02 3.80 31.12
N SER A 11 5.77 4.54 32.20
CA SER A 11 4.49 4.50 32.90
C SER A 11 3.39 5.11 32.03
N TRP A 12 2.16 4.58 32.16
CA TRP A 12 1.00 5.18 31.52
C TRP A 12 0.67 6.57 32.11
N THR A 13 1.07 6.82 33.37
CA THR A 13 0.85 8.09 34.08
C THR A 13 1.65 9.24 33.48
N GLU A 14 2.80 8.96 32.85
CA GLU A 14 3.63 9.97 32.19
C GLU A 14 2.95 10.60 30.96
N LYS A 15 1.92 9.94 30.41
CA LYS A 15 1.19 10.38 29.20
C LYS A 15 2.08 10.83 28.03
N LYS A 16 3.30 10.29 27.92
CA LYS A 16 4.22 10.58 26.80
C LYS A 16 3.57 10.29 25.45
N SER A 17 3.75 11.17 24.48
CA SER A 17 3.24 10.97 23.12
C SER A 17 3.91 9.77 22.43
N ASN A 18 3.19 9.09 21.53
CA ASN A 18 3.73 7.92 20.81
C ASN A 18 4.93 8.28 19.92
N GLU A 19 5.02 9.53 19.46
CA GLU A 19 6.12 10.02 18.63
C GLU A 19 7.39 10.19 19.44
N LEU A 20 7.30 10.74 20.65
CA LEU A 20 8.44 10.83 21.57
C LEU A 20 8.93 9.44 21.97
N VAL A 21 8.02 8.52 22.27
CA VAL A 21 8.38 7.12 22.59
C VAL A 21 9.13 6.45 21.44
N LEU A 22 8.73 6.69 20.19
CA LEU A 22 9.43 6.15 19.02
C LEU A 22 10.81 6.79 18.83
N LYS A 23 10.92 8.11 19.04
CA LYS A 23 12.17 8.87 18.95
C LYS A 23 13.18 8.42 20.01
N GLU A 24 12.74 8.27 21.26
CA GLU A 24 13.58 7.75 22.36
C GLU A 24 14.06 6.31 22.09
N ALA A 25 13.19 5.47 21.52
CA ALA A 25 13.57 4.11 21.13
C ALA A 25 14.41 4.03 19.85
N ASN A 26 14.66 5.15 19.18
CA ASN A 26 15.29 5.23 17.85
C ASN A 26 14.62 4.28 16.82
N LEU A 27 13.28 4.21 16.84
CA LEU A 27 12.49 3.35 15.97
C LEU A 27 11.65 4.18 15.00
N GLU A 28 11.71 3.85 13.71
CA GLU A 28 10.82 4.41 12.70
C GLU A 28 9.53 3.59 12.54
N ARG A 29 8.43 4.24 12.12
CA ARG A 29 7.17 3.55 11.79
C ARG A 29 7.32 2.76 10.47
N SER A 30 7.87 1.55 10.55
CA SER A 30 8.15 0.70 9.38
C SER A 30 6.91 -0.01 8.81
N LEU A 31 5.90 -0.31 9.64
CA LEU A 31 4.78 -1.16 9.21
C LEU A 31 4.00 -0.57 8.03
N ILE A 32 3.67 0.72 8.06
CA ILE A 32 2.94 1.38 6.97
C ILE A 32 3.77 1.36 5.69
N LYS A 33 5.09 1.57 5.79
CA LYS A 33 6.02 1.47 4.66
C LYS A 33 6.04 0.05 4.08
N THR A 34 6.10 -0.98 4.93
CA THR A 34 6.05 -2.38 4.50
C THR A 34 4.73 -2.73 3.82
N ILE A 35 3.59 -2.30 4.37
CA ILE A 35 2.28 -2.54 3.77
C ILE A 35 2.20 -1.85 2.40
N ARG A 36 2.59 -0.58 2.33
CA ARG A 36 2.62 0.20 1.08
C ARG A 36 3.54 -0.40 0.02
N GLN A 37 4.61 -1.07 0.41
CA GLN A 37 5.49 -1.79 -0.51
C GLN A 37 4.87 -3.11 -0.98
N ARG A 38 4.25 -3.88 -0.08
CA ARG A 38 3.71 -5.21 -0.39
C ARG A 38 2.45 -5.17 -1.26
N GLN A 39 1.58 -4.18 -1.07
CA GLN A 39 0.34 -4.05 -1.86
C GLN A 39 0.59 -3.98 -3.39
N PRO A 40 1.43 -3.06 -3.92
CA PRO A 40 1.73 -3.04 -5.35
C PRO A 40 2.59 -4.25 -5.77
N GLN A 41 3.49 -4.78 -4.94
CA GLN A 41 4.20 -6.02 -5.28
C GLN A 41 3.23 -7.17 -5.57
N PHE A 42 2.22 -7.32 -4.72
CA PHE A 42 1.16 -8.31 -4.91
C PHE A 42 0.37 -8.06 -6.20
N LEU A 43 -0.04 -6.81 -6.47
CA LEU A 43 -0.72 -6.47 -7.72
C LEU A 43 0.09 -6.90 -8.95
N GLY A 44 1.38 -6.57 -8.98
CA GLY A 44 2.23 -6.90 -10.11
C GLY A 44 2.41 -8.40 -10.30
N HIS A 45 2.47 -9.17 -9.21
CA HIS A 45 2.49 -10.62 -9.28
C HIS A 45 1.19 -11.17 -9.90
N MET A 46 0.03 -10.73 -9.41
CA MET A 46 -1.29 -11.14 -9.90
C MET A 46 -1.45 -10.84 -11.39
N CYS A 47 -1.14 -9.62 -11.83
CA CYS A 47 -1.29 -9.21 -13.22
C CYS A 47 -0.42 -10.01 -14.19
N ARG A 48 0.79 -10.42 -13.77
CA ARG A 48 1.68 -11.25 -14.60
C ARG A 48 1.29 -12.72 -14.62
N HIS A 49 0.75 -13.24 -13.52
CA HIS A 49 0.26 -14.62 -13.45
C HIS A 49 -1.03 -14.81 -14.26
N LYS A 50 -1.84 -13.76 -14.42
CA LYS A 50 -3.10 -13.75 -15.19
C LYS A 50 -4.13 -14.78 -14.69
N GLY A 51 -4.18 -15.02 -13.38
CA GLY A 51 -5.18 -15.88 -12.73
C GLY A 51 -6.57 -15.26 -12.63
N LEU A 52 -7.46 -15.89 -11.85
CA LEU A 52 -8.83 -15.43 -11.61
C LEU A 52 -8.86 -14.02 -11.02
N GLU A 53 -7.91 -13.74 -10.14
CA GLU A 53 -7.76 -12.48 -9.45
C GLU A 53 -7.43 -11.31 -10.40
N HIS A 54 -6.72 -11.58 -11.51
CA HIS A 54 -6.49 -10.59 -12.56
C HIS A 54 -7.80 -10.27 -13.31
N LEU A 55 -8.60 -11.28 -13.63
CA LEU A 55 -9.91 -11.09 -14.28
C LEU A 55 -10.88 -10.28 -13.40
N ALA A 56 -10.89 -10.56 -12.10
CA ALA A 56 -11.71 -9.85 -11.12
C ALA A 56 -11.35 -8.35 -11.02
N ILE A 57 -10.06 -8.02 -11.02
CA ILE A 57 -9.59 -6.63 -10.95
C ILE A 57 -9.82 -5.88 -12.27
N THR A 58 -9.65 -6.56 -13.41
CA THR A 58 -9.80 -5.95 -14.73
C THR A 58 -11.27 -5.73 -15.11
N GLY A 59 -12.21 -6.31 -14.36
CA GLY A 59 -13.65 -6.15 -14.59
C GLY A 59 -14.17 -6.91 -15.81
N LYS A 60 -13.51 -8.02 -16.18
CA LYS A 60 -13.96 -8.92 -17.27
C LYS A 60 -15.08 -9.88 -16.84
N ILE A 61 -15.60 -9.72 -15.63
CA ILE A 61 -16.73 -10.49 -15.11
C ILE A 61 -18.00 -9.81 -15.64
N GLU A 62 -18.85 -10.55 -16.34
CA GLU A 62 -20.04 -10.06 -17.07
C GLU A 62 -21.18 -9.54 -16.17
N ASP A 63 -20.98 -9.52 -14.85
CA ASP A 63 -22.01 -9.14 -13.91
C ASP A 63 -22.10 -7.62 -13.70
N ARG A 64 -23.32 -7.14 -13.43
CA ARG A 64 -23.56 -5.72 -13.16
C ARG A 64 -23.24 -5.42 -11.70
N ARG A 65 -22.50 -4.35 -11.47
CA ARG A 65 -22.23 -3.86 -10.11
C ARG A 65 -23.55 -3.45 -9.44
N SER A 66 -23.67 -3.74 -8.15
CA SER A 66 -24.82 -3.33 -7.34
C SER A 66 -25.02 -1.81 -7.38
N ARG A 67 -26.28 -1.35 -7.47
CA ARG A 67 -26.62 0.06 -7.33
C ARG A 67 -26.20 0.61 -5.96
N GLY A 68 -25.63 1.82 -5.93
CA GLY A 68 -25.21 2.49 -4.69
C GLY A 68 -23.80 3.09 -4.77
N ARG A 69 -23.23 3.47 -3.62
CA ARG A 69 -21.86 4.00 -3.56
C ARG A 69 -20.86 2.91 -3.93
N GLN A 70 -20.11 3.14 -4.99
CA GLN A 70 -19.05 2.24 -5.42
C GLN A 70 -17.95 2.14 -4.34
N LYS A 71 -17.52 0.93 -4.00
CA LYS A 71 -16.36 0.71 -3.14
C LYS A 71 -15.09 1.16 -3.88
N ILE A 72 -14.15 1.76 -3.14
CA ILE A 72 -12.81 2.06 -3.65
C ILE A 72 -12.16 0.74 -4.07
N THR A 73 -11.82 0.65 -5.35
CA THR A 73 -11.15 -0.54 -5.90
C THR A 73 -9.68 -0.58 -5.48
N PHE A 74 -9.08 -1.76 -5.52
CA PHE A 74 -7.67 -1.94 -5.18
C PHE A 74 -6.74 -1.07 -6.05
N ILE A 75 -7.05 -0.94 -7.35
CA ILE A 75 -6.33 -0.03 -8.27
C ILE A 75 -6.52 1.43 -7.86
N GLU A 76 -7.75 1.86 -7.57
CA GLU A 76 -8.03 3.24 -7.14
C GLU A 76 -7.33 3.60 -5.83
N ASN A 77 -7.13 2.64 -4.93
CA ASN A 77 -6.38 2.83 -3.69
C ASN A 77 -4.87 3.02 -3.96
N LEU A 78 -4.31 2.29 -4.93
CA LEU A 78 -2.89 2.34 -5.29
C LEU A 78 -2.50 3.53 -6.18
N LYS A 79 -3.45 4.03 -6.98
CA LYS A 79 -3.26 5.13 -7.93
C LYS A 79 -2.64 6.41 -7.37
N PRO A 80 -3.04 6.93 -6.18
CA PRO A 80 -2.47 8.15 -5.62
C PRO A 80 -0.95 8.07 -5.38
N TRP A 81 -0.44 6.84 -5.29
CA TRP A 81 0.96 6.58 -4.99
C TRP A 81 1.77 6.25 -6.25
N ALA A 82 1.12 5.82 -7.32
CA ALA A 82 1.75 5.56 -8.61
C ALA A 82 2.19 6.86 -9.29
N ILE A 83 3.38 6.87 -9.89
CA ILE A 83 3.83 7.98 -10.73
C ILE A 83 3.01 7.92 -12.03
N GLY A 84 2.16 8.92 -12.26
CA GLY A 84 1.42 9.10 -13.52
C GLY A 84 -0.09 8.99 -13.34
N LYS A 85 -0.80 10.10 -13.64
CA LYS A 85 -2.26 10.18 -13.68
C LYS A 85 -2.83 9.50 -14.95
N GLY A 86 -2.50 8.23 -15.17
CA GLY A 86 -2.99 7.43 -16.30
C GLY A 86 -4.35 6.77 -16.06
N ARG A 87 -4.92 6.15 -17.10
CA ARG A 87 -6.14 5.32 -16.98
C ARG A 87 -5.81 4.01 -16.24
N ASN A 88 -6.84 3.28 -15.78
CA ASN A 88 -6.64 1.97 -15.11
C ASN A 88 -5.82 0.99 -15.95
N ASN A 89 -6.01 1.02 -17.27
CA ASN A 89 -5.33 0.13 -18.20
C ASN A 89 -3.83 0.42 -18.30
N ASP A 90 -3.44 1.69 -18.19
CA ASP A 90 -2.02 2.09 -18.23
C ASP A 90 -1.31 1.58 -16.97
N PHE A 91 -2.00 1.63 -15.83
CA PHE A 91 -1.50 1.08 -14.57
C PHE A 91 -1.33 -0.44 -14.60
N ILE A 92 -2.27 -1.17 -15.21
CA ILE A 92 -2.14 -2.61 -15.42
C ILE A 92 -0.98 -2.91 -16.38
N ARG A 93 -0.83 -2.15 -17.47
CA ARG A 93 0.30 -2.32 -18.41
C ARG A 93 1.66 -2.16 -17.74
N LEU A 94 1.80 -1.17 -16.85
CA LEU A 94 3.02 -0.97 -16.07
C LEU A 94 3.39 -2.18 -15.20
N THR A 95 2.42 -3.03 -14.83
CA THR A 95 2.70 -4.25 -14.06
C THR A 95 3.31 -5.37 -14.89
N GLU A 96 3.19 -5.34 -16.22
CA GLU A 96 3.68 -6.40 -17.10
C GLU A 96 5.22 -6.45 -17.07
N THR A 97 5.87 -5.29 -17.10
CA THR A 97 7.33 -5.16 -17.02
C THR A 97 7.81 -5.17 -15.57
N ARG A 98 8.63 -6.16 -15.17
CA ARG A 98 9.18 -6.22 -13.80
C ARG A 98 10.06 -5.01 -13.45
N TYR A 99 10.84 -4.51 -14.42
CA TYR A 99 11.75 -3.38 -14.22
C TYR A 99 10.99 -2.09 -13.92
N GLU A 100 10.06 -1.70 -14.79
CA GLU A 100 9.23 -0.51 -14.62
C GLU A 100 8.38 -0.58 -13.34
N TRP A 101 7.81 -1.75 -13.05
CA TRP A 101 7.04 -1.97 -11.83
C TRP A 101 7.88 -1.81 -10.56
N SER A 102 9.08 -2.40 -10.54
CA SER A 102 9.99 -2.28 -9.40
C SER A 102 10.46 -0.85 -9.21
N ASN A 103 10.78 -0.15 -10.29
CA ASN A 103 11.17 1.26 -10.26
C ASN A 103 10.02 2.15 -9.73
N MET A 104 8.78 1.90 -10.17
CA MET A 104 7.61 2.61 -9.65
C MET A 104 7.42 2.38 -8.14
N ILE A 105 7.54 1.13 -7.66
CA ILE A 105 7.40 0.80 -6.23
C ILE A 105 8.48 1.47 -5.37
N ALA A 106 9.72 1.53 -5.88
CA ALA A 106 10.82 2.20 -5.18
C ALA A 106 10.51 3.69 -4.94
N ASN A 107 9.94 4.36 -5.94
CA ASN A 107 9.53 5.76 -5.85
C ASN A 107 8.29 5.99 -4.96
N VAL A 108 7.40 5.00 -4.83
CA VAL A 108 6.28 5.05 -3.87
C VAL A 108 6.78 5.03 -2.43
N CYS A 109 7.78 4.20 -2.15
CA CYS A 109 8.31 4.00 -0.80
C CYS A 109 9.19 5.15 -0.29
N SER A 110 9.72 5.99 -1.19
CA SER A 110 10.51 7.18 -0.83
C SER A 110 9.65 8.37 -0.41
N ARG A 111 8.34 8.35 -0.70
CA ARG A 111 7.41 9.43 -0.32
C ARG A 111 7.01 9.29 1.14
N GLN A 112 7.49 10.20 1.99
CA GLN A 112 7.12 10.24 3.42
C GLN A 112 5.60 10.41 3.55
N GLY A 113 4.98 9.59 4.41
CA GLY A 113 3.55 9.70 4.67
C GLY A 113 3.24 11.02 5.36
N THR A 114 2.31 11.78 4.78
CA THR A 114 1.51 12.79 5.49
C THR A 114 0.72 12.16 6.63
#